data_AF-A0A453R4H4-F1
#
_entry.id   AF-A0A453R4H4-F1
#
_cell.length_a   1.000
_cell.length_b   1.000
_cell.length_c   1.000
_cell.angle_alpha   90.00
_cell.angle_beta   90.00
_cell.angle_gamma   90.00
#
_symmetry.space_group_name_H-M   'P 1'
#
loop_
_entity.id
_entity.type
_entity.pdbx_description
1 polymer ?
#
loop_
_entity_poly.entity_id
_entity_poly.type
_entity_poly.pdbx_seq_one_letter_code
_entity_poly.pdbx_strand_id
1 'polypeptide(L)'
;MFLSALGYPSSTPVYIAAGEIYGGESHMVDLQSRFPILMNKEKLASAEELRPFSQYASQMAALDYIVSVESDVFIPSYSGNMARAVAGHRRFHGHRKTISPDRKALVHLFDKVDSGLLDEGKRLSQKIIEMHQKRYRTGHES
;
A
#
# COMPACT_ATOMS: atom_id res chain seq x y z
N MET A 1 -7.18 9.19 1.74
CA MET A 1 -6.37 10.30 2.33
C MET A 1 -4.86 10.07 2.37
N PHE A 2 -4.34 8.96 2.92
CA PHE A 2 -2.88 8.79 3.12
C PHE A 2 -2.04 8.94 1.84
N LEU A 3 -2.34 8.16 0.79
CA LEU A 3 -1.59 8.20 -0.47
C LEU A 3 -1.61 9.59 -1.12
N SER A 4 -2.77 10.23 -1.15
CA SER A 4 -2.93 11.60 -1.67
C SER A 4 -2.10 12.61 -0.87
N ALA A 5 -2.06 12.47 0.45
CA ALA A 5 -1.24 13.30 1.33
C ALA A 5 0.27 13.08 1.16
N LEU A 6 0.69 11.93 0.62
CA LEU A 6 2.06 11.68 0.21
C LEU A 6 2.39 12.26 -1.18
N GLY A 7 1.40 12.83 -1.87
CA GLY A 7 1.56 13.44 -3.19
C GLY A 7 1.35 12.49 -4.37
N TYR A 8 0.84 11.27 -4.15
CA TYR A 8 0.50 10.39 -5.28
C TYR A 8 -0.78 10.88 -5.98
N PRO A 9 -0.73 11.12 -7.32
CA PRO A 9 -1.92 11.53 -8.07
C PRO A 9 -2.95 10.39 -8.17
N SER A 10 -4.21 10.73 -8.42
CA SER A 10 -5.29 9.74 -8.59
C SER A 10 -5.03 8.75 -9.74
N SER A 11 -4.25 9.14 -10.74
CA SER A 11 -3.80 8.27 -11.83
C SER A 11 -2.76 7.22 -11.43
N THR A 12 -2.30 7.21 -10.17
CA THR A 12 -1.34 6.20 -9.69
C THR A 12 -2.01 4.81 -9.67
N PRO A 13 -1.48 3.81 -10.40
CA PRO A 13 -1.96 2.44 -10.27
C PRO A 13 -1.66 1.89 -8.88
N VAL A 14 -2.67 1.31 -8.22
CA VAL A 14 -2.53 0.71 -6.90
C VAL A 14 -2.82 -0.78 -7.00
N TYR A 15 -1.80 -1.59 -6.73
CA TYR A 15 -1.96 -3.04 -6.61
C TYR A 15 -2.32 -3.43 -5.18
N ILE A 16 -3.40 -4.21 -5.02
CA ILE A 16 -3.86 -4.71 -3.72
C ILE A 16 -3.40 -6.15 -3.54
N ALA A 17 -2.32 -6.32 -2.80
CA ALA A 17 -1.80 -7.62 -2.37
C ALA A 17 -2.60 -8.14 -1.17
N ALA A 18 -3.71 -8.83 -1.43
CA ALA A 18 -4.59 -9.39 -0.40
C ALA A 18 -5.22 -10.72 -0.85
N GLY A 19 -5.62 -11.53 0.14
CA GLY A 19 -6.63 -12.58 -0.07
C GLY A 19 -8.02 -11.96 -0.18
N GLU A 20 -9.02 -12.62 0.42
CA GLU A 20 -10.34 -11.99 0.56
C GLU A 20 -10.25 -10.70 1.39
N ILE A 21 -10.77 -9.62 0.83
CA ILE A 21 -10.82 -8.32 1.50
C ILE A 21 -11.96 -8.39 2.53
N TYR A 22 -11.62 -8.21 3.81
CA TYR A 22 -12.62 -8.17 4.89
C TYR A 22 -13.65 -7.06 4.63
N GLY A 23 -14.94 -7.43 4.63
CA GLY A 23 -16.05 -6.53 4.29
C GLY A 23 -16.18 -6.20 2.79
N GLY A 24 -15.37 -6.83 1.94
CA GLY A 24 -15.49 -6.80 0.48
C GLY A 24 -15.29 -5.41 -0.14
N GLU A 25 -15.95 -5.19 -1.27
CA GLU A 25 -15.83 -3.97 -2.06
C GLU A 25 -16.25 -2.71 -1.29
N SER A 26 -17.15 -2.84 -0.30
CA SER A 26 -17.63 -1.71 0.49
C SER A 26 -16.51 -0.94 1.21
N HIS A 27 -15.47 -1.64 1.67
CA HIS A 27 -14.29 -1.03 2.30
C HIS A 27 -13.28 -0.47 1.29
N MET A 28 -13.44 -0.77 0.00
CA MET A 28 -12.58 -0.31 -1.08
C MET A 28 -13.13 0.92 -1.80
N VAL A 29 -14.40 1.27 -1.60
CA VAL A 29 -15.08 2.38 -2.30
C VAL A 29 -14.34 3.72 -2.14
N ASP A 30 -13.92 4.10 -0.92
CA ASP A 30 -13.16 5.35 -0.73
C ASP A 30 -11.78 5.32 -1.39
N LEU A 31 -11.11 4.15 -1.36
CA LEU A 31 -9.82 4.03 -2.04
C LEU A 31 -10.00 4.13 -3.56
N GLN A 32 -11.00 3.46 -4.11
CA GLN A 32 -11.28 3.42 -5.55
C GLN A 32 -11.76 4.77 -6.09
N SER A 33 -12.55 5.53 -5.31
CA SER A 33 -13.00 6.86 -5.72
C SER A 33 -11.82 7.85 -5.87
N ARG A 34 -10.78 7.69 -5.05
CA ARG A 34 -9.56 8.51 -5.08
C ARG A 34 -8.48 7.97 -6.02
N PHE A 35 -8.41 6.64 -6.18
CA PHE A 35 -7.45 5.92 -7.03
C PHE A 35 -8.21 4.90 -7.90
N PRO A 36 -8.75 5.31 -9.05
CA PRO A 36 -9.60 4.46 -9.88
C PRO A 36 -8.89 3.23 -10.46
N ILE A 37 -7.57 3.26 -10.58
CA ILE A 37 -6.76 2.18 -11.17
C ILE A 37 -6.34 1.20 -10.07
N LEU A 38 -7.32 0.45 -9.54
CA LEU A 38 -7.08 -0.63 -8.58
C LEU A 38 -6.84 -1.96 -9.30
N MET A 39 -5.66 -2.53 -9.10
CA MET A 39 -5.24 -3.83 -9.64
C MET A 39 -5.14 -4.89 -8.54
N ASN A 40 -5.31 -6.14 -8.92
CA ASN A 40 -5.01 -7.33 -8.13
C ASN A 40 -4.59 -8.45 -9.09
N LYS A 41 -4.16 -9.60 -8.58
CA LYS A 41 -3.72 -10.73 -9.42
C LYS A 41 -4.80 -11.17 -10.42
N GLU A 42 -6.08 -11.12 -10.03
CA GLU A 42 -7.23 -11.48 -10.89
C GLU A 42 -7.49 -10.49 -12.03
N LYS A 43 -7.03 -9.24 -11.90
CA LYS A 43 -7.06 -8.24 -12.99
C LYS A 43 -5.79 -8.24 -13.84
N LEU A 44 -4.65 -8.66 -13.28
CA LEU A 44 -3.37 -8.70 -13.99
C LEU A 44 -3.20 -9.95 -14.86
N ALA A 45 -3.82 -11.07 -14.46
CA ALA A 45 -3.71 -12.35 -15.14
C ALA A 45 -5.09 -12.93 -15.41
N SER A 46 -5.23 -13.64 -16.52
CA SER A 46 -6.45 -14.35 -16.89
C SER A 46 -6.74 -15.50 -15.91
N ALA A 47 -8.00 -15.93 -15.86
CA ALA A 47 -8.38 -17.10 -15.07
C ALA A 47 -7.61 -18.37 -15.48
N GLU A 48 -7.23 -18.49 -16.76
CA GLU A 48 -6.44 -19.60 -17.27
C GLU A 48 -4.99 -19.58 -16.74
N GLU A 49 -4.36 -18.40 -16.74
CA GLU A 49 -3.00 -18.21 -16.19
C GLU A 49 -2.95 -18.41 -14.68
N LEU A 50 -4.03 -18.08 -13.96
CA LEU A 50 -4.13 -18.27 -12.51
C LEU A 50 -4.53 -19.69 -12.11
N ARG A 51 -5.13 -20.46 -13.02
CA ARG A 51 -5.66 -21.82 -12.75
C ARG A 51 -4.64 -22.77 -12.09
N PRO A 52 -3.34 -22.79 -12.45
CA PRO A 52 -2.37 -23.68 -11.80
C PRO A 52 -2.13 -23.35 -10.32
N PHE A 53 -2.35 -22.09 -9.92
CA PHE A 53 -2.02 -21.58 -8.59
C PHE A 53 -3.25 -21.45 -7.68
N SER A 54 -4.45 -21.36 -8.26
CA SER A 54 -5.69 -20.99 -7.55
C SER A 54 -6.09 -21.93 -6.41
N GLN A 55 -5.67 -23.19 -6.47
CA GLN A 55 -5.91 -24.19 -5.40
C GLN A 55 -4.91 -24.07 -4.24
N TYR A 56 -3.85 -23.29 -4.39
CA TYR A 56 -2.76 -23.18 -3.43
C TYR A 56 -2.61 -21.74 -2.95
N ALA A 57 -3.17 -21.44 -1.78
CA ALA A 57 -3.11 -20.10 -1.19
C ALA A 57 -1.68 -19.55 -1.08
N SER A 58 -0.69 -20.40 -0.81
CA SER A 58 0.73 -20.02 -0.77
C SER A 58 1.28 -19.59 -2.13
N GLN A 59 0.85 -20.21 -3.22
CA GLN A 59 1.27 -19.85 -4.58
C GLN A 59 0.57 -18.57 -5.04
N MET A 60 -0.70 -18.39 -4.71
CA MET A 60 -1.41 -17.12 -4.94
C MET A 60 -0.75 -15.96 -4.17
N ALA A 61 -0.33 -16.19 -2.93
CA ALA A 61 0.43 -15.21 -2.16
C ALA A 61 1.84 -14.94 -2.73
N ALA A 62 2.44 -15.91 -3.44
CA ALA A 62 3.71 -15.71 -4.12
C ALA A 62 3.58 -14.74 -5.30
N LEU A 63 2.44 -14.72 -6.01
CA LEU A 63 2.15 -13.70 -7.04
C LEU A 63 2.09 -12.30 -6.41
N ASP A 64 1.34 -12.17 -5.32
CA ASP A 64 1.27 -10.92 -4.55
C ASP A 64 2.66 -10.47 -4.05
N TYR A 65 3.53 -11.42 -3.72
CA TYR A 65 4.91 -11.16 -3.28
C TYR A 65 5.75 -10.56 -4.39
N ILE A 66 5.73 -11.18 -5.57
CA ILE A 66 6.50 -10.73 -6.73
C ILE A 66 6.10 -9.29 -7.10
N VAL A 67 4.80 -9.02 -7.23
CA VAL A 67 4.33 -7.66 -7.55
C VAL A 67 4.71 -6.65 -6.46
N SER A 68 4.61 -7.04 -5.18
CA SER A 68 4.98 -6.16 -4.06
C SER A 68 6.49 -5.88 -3.98
N VAL A 69 7.34 -6.83 -4.36
CA VAL A 69 8.79 -6.63 -4.44
C VAL A 69 9.15 -5.75 -5.63
N GLU A 70 8.48 -5.95 -6.77
CA GLU A 70 8.81 -5.24 -8.00
C GLU A 70 8.20 -3.84 -8.11
N SER A 71 7.20 -3.49 -7.28
CA SER A 71 6.58 -2.16 -7.31
C SER A 71 7.55 -1.01 -6.99
N ASP A 72 7.27 0.19 -7.48
CA ASP A 72 8.06 1.39 -7.14
C ASP A 72 7.99 1.70 -5.64
N VAL A 73 6.81 1.51 -5.05
CA VAL A 73 6.53 1.80 -3.64
C VAL A 73 5.75 0.65 -3.01
N PHE A 74 6.19 0.21 -1.84
CA PHE A 74 5.48 -0.78 -1.03
C PHE A 74 4.99 -0.19 0.28
N ILE A 75 3.71 -0.43 0.61
CA ILE A 75 3.07 0.09 1.83
C ILE A 75 2.33 -1.06 2.53
N PRO A 76 2.86 -1.61 3.63
CA PRO A 76 2.21 -2.73 4.32
C PRO A 76 1.05 -2.25 5.20
N SER A 77 -0.14 -2.84 5.00
CA SER A 77 -1.32 -2.61 5.84
C SER A 77 -1.14 -3.16 7.27
N TYR A 78 -0.40 -4.25 7.45
CA TYR A 78 -0.03 -4.84 8.75
C TYR A 78 1.40 -5.42 8.73
N SER A 79 2.06 -5.50 9.90
CA SER A 79 3.43 -6.04 10.03
C SER A 79 3.47 -7.57 10.13
N GLY A 80 2.84 -8.26 9.16
CA GLY A 80 2.86 -9.73 9.06
C GLY A 80 4.12 -10.28 8.40
N ASN A 81 4.22 -11.62 8.29
CA ASN A 81 5.37 -12.30 7.68
C ASN A 81 5.63 -11.82 6.24
N MET A 82 4.56 -11.69 5.45
CA MET A 82 4.61 -11.16 4.08
C MET A 82 5.25 -9.77 4.03
N ALA A 83 4.78 -8.84 4.87
CA ALA A 83 5.29 -7.47 4.92
C ALA A 83 6.79 -7.43 5.29
N ARG A 84 7.23 -8.28 6.23
CA ARG A 84 8.64 -8.38 6.64
C ARG A 84 9.50 -8.97 5.53
N ALA A 85 9.01 -10.01 4.85
CA ALA A 85 9.72 -10.65 3.75
C ALA A 85 9.88 -9.71 2.55
N VAL A 86 8.82 -9.01 2.15
CA VAL A 86 8.89 -8.01 1.05
C VAL A 86 9.80 -6.86 1.43
N ALA A 87 9.65 -6.28 2.63
CA ALA A 87 10.49 -5.17 3.07
C ALA A 87 11.98 -5.57 3.14
N GLY A 88 12.27 -6.79 3.61
CA GLY A 88 13.62 -7.35 3.63
C GLY A 88 14.21 -7.51 2.22
N HIS A 89 13.44 -8.11 1.30
CA HIS A 89 13.85 -8.30 -0.09
C HIS A 89 14.12 -6.95 -0.77
N ARG A 90 13.18 -6.00 -0.68
CA ARG A 90 13.32 -4.65 -1.24
C ARG A 90 14.52 -3.91 -0.68
N ARG A 91 14.87 -4.13 0.60
CA ARG A 91 16.06 -3.55 1.23
C ARG A 91 17.35 -4.16 0.68
N PHE A 92 17.38 -5.46 0.44
CA PHE A 92 18.54 -6.15 -0.10
C PHE A 92 18.76 -5.87 -1.59
N HIS A 93 17.69 -5.84 -2.40
CA HIS A 93 17.75 -5.59 -3.84
C HIS A 93 17.63 -4.11 -4.19
N GLY A 94 18.66 -3.33 -3.87
CA GLY A 94 18.78 -1.93 -4.32
C GLY A 94 17.92 -0.93 -3.52
N HIS A 95 17.55 -1.28 -2.29
CA HIS A 95 16.85 -0.39 -1.36
C HIS A 95 15.58 0.28 -1.92
N ARG A 96 14.70 -0.52 -2.56
CA ARG A 96 13.44 -0.02 -3.10
C ARG A 96 12.55 0.57 -2.01
N LYS A 97 11.80 1.62 -2.36
CA LYS A 97 11.05 2.45 -1.41
C LYS A 97 9.97 1.64 -0.69
N THR A 98 10.04 1.59 0.63
CA THR A 98 9.02 0.97 1.50
C THR A 98 8.57 1.99 2.53
N ILE A 99 7.28 2.30 2.59
CA ILE A 99 6.72 3.28 3.52
C ILE A 99 5.89 2.53 4.56
N SER A 100 6.37 2.46 5.80
CA SER A 100 5.60 1.90 6.90
C SER A 100 4.70 2.98 7.54
N PRO A 101 3.36 2.87 7.46
CA PRO A 101 2.47 3.89 8.02
C PRO A 101 2.52 3.93 9.56
N ASP A 102 2.50 5.13 10.13
CA ASP A 102 2.21 5.35 11.55
C ASP A 102 0.71 5.21 11.81
N ARG A 103 0.22 3.98 11.88
CA ARG A 103 -1.23 3.73 11.94
C ARG A 103 -1.91 4.48 13.08
N LYS A 104 -1.31 4.50 14.27
CA LYS A 104 -1.87 5.19 15.44
C LYS A 104 -1.94 6.69 15.21
N ALA A 105 -0.86 7.31 14.73
CA ALA A 105 -0.87 8.75 14.47
C ALA A 105 -1.78 9.12 13.30
N LEU A 106 -1.89 8.27 12.27
CA LEU A 106 -2.80 8.46 11.15
C LEU A 106 -4.26 8.40 11.58
N VAL A 107 -4.65 7.43 12.42
CA VAL A 107 -6.03 7.35 12.97
C VAL A 107 -6.38 8.66 13.69
N HIS A 108 -5.54 9.10 14.63
CA HIS A 108 -5.78 10.37 15.33
C HIS A 108 -5.82 11.60 14.42
N LEU A 109 -5.13 11.56 13.28
CA LEU A 109 -5.12 12.65 12.33
C LEU A 109 -6.39 12.63 11.45
N PHE A 110 -6.86 11.45 11.08
CA PHE A 110 -8.08 11.27 10.30
C PHE A 110 -9.33 11.58 11.14
N ASP A 111 -9.35 11.20 12.41
CA ASP A 111 -10.42 11.59 13.35
C ASP A 111 -10.59 13.13 13.42
N LYS A 112 -9.48 13.89 13.32
CA LYS A 112 -9.52 15.36 13.28
C LYS A 112 -10.08 15.89 11.97
N VAL A 113 -9.89 15.19 10.88
CA VAL A 113 -10.49 15.55 9.59
C VAL A 113 -11.97 15.27 9.61
N ASP A 114 -12.37 14.09 10.08
CA ASP A 114 -13.77 13.67 10.16
C ASP A 114 -14.58 14.55 11.12
N SER A 115 -13.95 15.07 12.18
CA SER A 115 -14.56 16.03 13.12
C SER A 115 -14.50 17.49 12.67
N GLY A 116 -13.93 17.80 11.50
CA GLY A 116 -13.80 19.16 10.97
C GLY A 116 -12.75 20.04 11.68
N LEU A 117 -11.90 19.44 12.52
CA LEU A 117 -10.80 20.13 13.22
C LEU A 117 -9.54 20.32 12.34
N LEU A 118 -9.49 19.65 11.19
CA LEU A 118 -8.40 19.73 10.22
C LEU A 118 -8.93 19.49 8.80
N ASP A 119 -8.70 20.41 7.88
CA ASP A 119 -9.09 20.19 6.48
C ASP A 119 -8.09 19.30 5.73
N GLU A 120 -8.59 18.56 4.73
CA GLU A 120 -7.73 17.98 3.71
C GLU A 120 -6.97 19.10 2.97
N GLY A 121 -5.68 18.89 2.72
CA GLY A 121 -4.86 19.86 2.00
C GLY A 121 -3.41 19.91 2.47
N LYS A 122 -2.76 21.06 2.28
CA LYS A 122 -1.32 21.23 2.53
C LYS A 122 -0.93 20.91 3.97
N ARG A 123 -1.73 21.34 4.95
CA ARG A 123 -1.43 21.15 6.38
C ARG A 123 -1.50 19.67 6.79
N LEU A 124 -2.51 18.95 6.32
CA LEU A 124 -2.62 17.50 6.52
C LEU A 124 -1.44 16.77 5.86
N SER A 125 -1.16 17.11 4.61
CA SER A 125 -0.08 16.51 3.82
C SER A 125 1.28 16.71 4.49
N GLN A 126 1.57 17.92 4.94
CA GLN A 126 2.81 18.23 5.66
C GLN A 126 2.95 17.40 6.93
N LYS A 127 1.90 17.32 7.77
CA LYS A 127 1.91 16.47 8.97
C LYS A 127 2.18 15.00 8.64
N ILE A 128 1.52 14.47 7.60
CA ILE A 128 1.72 13.09 7.18
C ILE A 128 3.14 12.87 6.67
N ILE A 129 3.67 13.76 5.85
CA ILE A 129 5.04 13.68 5.35
C ILE A 129 6.03 13.72 6.52
N GLU A 130 5.92 14.68 7.43
CA GLU A 130 6.79 14.82 8.61
C GLU A 130 6.77 13.57 9.49
N MET A 131 5.59 12.98 9.76
CA MET A 131 5.45 11.72 10.51
C MET A 131 6.18 10.53 9.85
N HIS A 132 6.38 10.59 8.53
CA HIS A 132 6.99 9.50 7.75
C HIS A 132 8.38 9.84 7.21
N GLN A 133 8.89 11.08 7.38
CA GLN A 133 10.21 11.56 6.91
C GLN A 133 11.35 10.59 7.27
N LYS A 134 11.42 10.13 8.52
CA LYS A 134 12.46 9.18 8.96
C LYS A 134 12.22 7.74 8.49
N ARG A 135 11.00 7.43 8.05
CA ARG A 135 10.59 6.15 7.46
C ARG A 135 10.77 6.12 5.93
N TYR A 136 11.20 7.24 5.33
CA TYR A 136 11.55 7.35 3.92
C TYR A 136 13.00 6.96 3.58
N ARG A 137 13.80 6.42 4.52
CA ARG A 137 15.22 6.11 4.26
C ARG A 137 15.38 5.16 3.07
N THR A 138 15.58 5.74 1.90
CA THR A 138 16.30 5.20 0.75
C THR A 138 17.68 4.83 1.25
N GLY A 139 18.08 3.57 1.05
CA GLY A 139 19.49 3.24 1.11
C GLY A 139 20.16 3.93 -0.06
N HIS A 140 20.79 5.06 0.22
CA HIS A 140 21.94 5.54 -0.52
C HIS A 140 23.03 5.62 0.52
N GLU A 141 23.90 4.62 0.51
CA GLU A 141 25.28 4.60 1.03
C GLU A 141 25.73 3.13 1.06
N SER A 142 26.33 2.68 -0.05
CA SER A 142 27.57 1.90 -0.14
C SER A 142 27.85 1.64 -1.63
#